data_AF-A0A075I4G5-F1
#
_entry.id   AF-A0A075I4G5-F1
#
_cell.length_a   1.000
_cell.length_b   1.000
_cell.length_c   1.000
_cell.angle_alpha   90.00
_cell.angle_beta   90.00
_cell.angle_gamma   90.00
#
_symmetry.space_group_name_H-M   'P 1'
#
loop_
_entity.id
_entity.type
_entity.pdbx_description
1 polymer ?
#
loop_
_entity_poly.entity_id
_entity_poly.type
_entity_poly.pdbx_seq_one_letter_code
_entity_poly.pdbx_strand_id
1 'polypeptide(L)' 'MSRNLHVKKRNYSKNKEEKQKQVNLSYDILQELSKEGKVSAYDIADKEWVDAESPMILERNKKLVTKIIKQMGL' A
#
# COMPACT_ATOMS: atom_id res chain seq x y z
N MET A 1 2.86 -47.66 -18.35
CA MET A 1 2.04 -47.35 -17.17
C MET A 1 2.09 -45.85 -16.92
N SER A 2 1.08 -45.10 -17.33
CA SER A 2 1.01 -43.64 -17.12
C SER A 2 0.05 -43.36 -15.96
N ARG A 3 0.54 -42.75 -14.88
CA ARG A 3 -0.29 -42.35 -13.73
C ARG A 3 -0.95 -41.01 -14.02
N ASN A 4 -2.28 -40.97 -14.08
CA ASN A 4 -3.05 -39.74 -14.15
C ASN A 4 -3.17 -39.12 -12.75
N LEU A 5 -2.53 -37.96 -12.54
CA LEU A 5 -2.70 -37.15 -11.34
C LEU A 5 -4.05 -36.40 -11.41
N HIS A 6 -5.04 -36.85 -10.63
CA HIS A 6 -6.29 -36.12 -10.43
C HIS A 6 -6.07 -34.93 -9.50
N VAL A 7 -6.04 -33.72 -10.05
CA VAL A 7 -6.01 -32.48 -9.25
C VAL A 7 -7.44 -32.16 -8.79
N LYS A 8 -7.69 -32.30 -7.49
CA LYS A 8 -8.96 -31.96 -6.84
C LYS A 8 -9.09 -30.43 -6.73
N LYS A 9 -9.96 -29.82 -7.54
CA LYS A 9 -10.27 -28.38 -7.44
C LYS A 9 -11.04 -28.12 -6.14
N ARG A 10 -10.49 -27.30 -5.26
CA ARG A 10 -11.15 -26.81 -4.04
C ARG A 10 -12.17 -25.74 -4.44
N ASN A 11 -13.44 -25.93 -4.06
CA ASN A 11 -14.48 -24.92 -4.20
C ASN A 11 -14.35 -23.91 -3.06
N TYR A 12 -13.98 -22.67 -3.36
CA TYR A 12 -14.04 -21.56 -2.42
C TYR A 12 -15.49 -21.05 -2.37
N SER A 13 -16.09 -21.04 -1.17
CA SER A 13 -17.41 -20.44 -0.94
C SER A 13 -17.31 -18.93 -1.17
N LYS A 14 -18.12 -18.38 -2.08
CA LYS A 14 -18.22 -16.94 -2.31
C LYS A 14 -18.95 -16.31 -1.12
N ASN A 15 -18.21 -15.79 -0.15
CA ASN A 15 -18.78 -14.80 0.76
C ASN A 15 -19.30 -13.63 -0.10
N LYS A 16 -20.57 -13.26 0.05
CA LYS A 16 -21.10 -12.02 -0.53
C LYS A 16 -20.43 -10.88 0.22
N GLU A 17 -19.30 -10.40 -0.29
CA GLU A 17 -18.74 -9.13 0.12
C GLU A 17 -19.81 -8.06 -0.11
N GLU A 18 -20.24 -7.40 0.96
CA GLU A 18 -20.93 -6.12 0.82
C GLU A 18 -20.04 -5.26 -0.05
N LYS A 19 -20.56 -4.77 -1.19
CA LYS A 19 -19.82 -3.89 -2.08
C LYS A 19 -19.51 -2.62 -1.29
N GLN A 20 -18.37 -2.60 -0.59
CA GLN A 20 -17.84 -1.40 0.00
C GLN A 20 -17.74 -0.39 -1.14
N LYS A 21 -18.46 0.74 -1.01
CA LYS A 21 -18.28 1.84 -1.95
C LYS A 21 -16.80 2.18 -1.94
N GLN A 22 -16.20 2.15 -3.12
CA GLN A 22 -14.82 2.59 -3.27
C GLN A 22 -14.81 4.10 -3.05
N VAL A 23 -14.29 4.52 -1.90
CA VAL A 23 -14.11 5.93 -1.56
C VAL A 23 -12.69 6.33 -1.94
N ASN A 24 -12.56 7.41 -2.70
CA ASN A 24 -11.27 7.99 -3.03
C ASN A 24 -10.90 9.02 -1.96
N LEU A 25 -9.89 8.72 -1.15
CA LEU A 25 -9.46 9.59 -0.06
C LEU A 25 -9.10 11.01 -0.54
N SER A 26 -8.40 11.14 -1.68
CA SER A 26 -7.94 12.43 -2.18
C SER A 26 -9.09 13.32 -2.65
N TYR A 27 -10.00 12.77 -3.45
CA TYR A 27 -11.09 13.55 -4.06
C TYR A 27 -12.32 13.66 -3.16
N ASP A 28 -12.78 12.54 -2.60
CA ASP A 28 -14.07 12.51 -1.89
C ASP A 28 -13.96 13.09 -0.48
N ILE A 29 -12.76 13.09 0.11
CA ILE A 29 -12.55 13.49 1.52
C ILE A 29 -11.59 14.66 1.63
N LEU A 30 -10.32 14.50 1.23
CA LEU A 30 -9.28 15.50 1.50
C LEU A 30 -9.54 16.81 0.74
N GLN A 31 -10.07 16.74 -0.48
CA GLN A 31 -10.40 17.93 -1.27
C GLN A 31 -11.51 18.76 -0.61
N GLU A 32 -12.59 18.14 -0.14
CA GLU A 32 -13.69 18.85 0.52
C GLU A 32 -13.23 19.45 1.85
N LEU A 33 -12.52 18.68 2.68
CA LEU A 33 -11.97 19.19 3.95
C LEU A 33 -10.97 20.34 3.74
N SER A 34 -10.21 20.31 2.65
CA SER A 34 -9.27 21.38 2.28
C SER A 34 -10.01 22.69 1.96
N LYS A 35 -11.13 22.62 1.21
CA LYS A 35 -11.99 23.79 0.95
C LYS A 35 -12.56 24.40 2.22
N GLU A 36 -12.84 23.57 3.23
CA GLU A 36 -13.34 24.02 4.54
C GLU A 36 -12.24 24.52 5.48
N GLY A 37 -10.96 24.51 5.07
CA GLY A 37 -9.84 24.92 5.92
C GLY A 37 -9.56 23.94 7.08
N LYS A 38 -10.03 22.69 6.98
CA LYS A 38 -9.90 21.66 8.03
C LYS A 38 -8.71 20.73 7.84
N VAL A 39 -7.92 20.95 6.79
CA VAL A 39 -6.68 20.20 6.53
C VAL A 39 -5.50 21.07 6.92
N SER A 40 -4.65 20.54 7.80
CA SER A 40 -3.33 21.09 8.08
C SER A 40 -2.26 20.21 7.44
N ALA A 41 -1.13 20.82 7.08
CA ALA A 41 0.03 20.13 6.54
C ALA A 41 1.25 20.40 7.42
N TYR A 42 2.12 19.40 7.53
CA TYR A 42 3.42 19.52 8.15
C TYR A 42 4.49 19.27 7.10
N ASP A 43 5.42 20.22 6.96
CA ASP A 43 6.54 20.08 6.05
C ASP A 43 7.59 19.14 6.66
N ILE A 44 7.89 18.05 5.95
CA ILE A 44 8.94 17.11 6.35
C ILE A 44 10.32 17.57 5.87
N ALA A 45 10.40 18.69 5.15
CA ALA A 45 11.61 19.28 4.58
C ALA A 45 12.41 18.22 3.80
N ASP A 46 13.73 18.19 3.98
CA ASP A 46 14.62 17.26 3.29
C ASP A 46 14.75 15.89 3.99
N LYS A 47 13.79 15.54 4.87
CA LYS A 47 13.79 14.19 5.48
C LYS A 47 13.56 13.15 4.39
N GLU A 48 14.46 12.18 4.35
CA GLU A 48 14.38 11.08 3.41
C GLU A 48 13.18 10.18 3.73
N TRP A 49 12.39 9.88 2.71
CA TRP A 49 11.24 8.98 2.79
C TRP A 49 11.11 8.19 1.48
N VAL A 50 10.40 7.07 1.54
CA VAL A 50 10.15 6.22 0.37
C VAL A 50 8.81 5.52 0.53
N ASP A 51 8.08 5.37 -0.58
CA ASP A 51 6.89 4.53 -0.60
C ASP A 51 7.28 3.05 -0.74
N ALA A 52 6.77 2.21 0.15
CA ALA A 52 7.09 0.80 0.25
C ALA A 52 6.06 -0.08 -0.48
N GLU A 53 5.58 0.37 -1.65
CA GLU A 53 4.51 -0.27 -2.42
C GLU A 53 4.81 -1.73 -2.81
N SER A 54 6.09 -2.08 -2.99
CA SER A 54 6.50 -3.46 -3.27
C SER A 54 7.97 -3.72 -2.92
N PRO A 55 8.37 -4.99 -2.72
CA PRO A 55 9.77 -5.36 -2.48
C PRO A 55 10.72 -4.86 -3.57
N MET A 56 10.26 -4.88 -4.82
CA MET A 56 11.07 -4.43 -5.96
C MET A 56 11.40 -2.93 -5.89
N ILE A 57 10.49 -2.09 -5.39
CA ILE A 57 10.76 -0.65 -5.19
C ILE A 57 11.83 -0.45 -4.11
N LEU A 58 11.78 -1.23 -3.02
CA LEU A 58 12.77 -1.15 -1.95
C LEU A 58 14.16 -1.61 -2.42
N GLU A 59 14.23 -2.72 -3.16
CA GLU A 59 15.46 -3.27 -3.76
C GLU A 59 16.14 -2.24 -4.67
N ARG A 60 15.37 -1.59 -5.56
CA ARG A 60 15.89 -0.55 -6.48
C ARG A 60 16.40 0.69 -5.74
N ASN A 61 15.81 1.00 -4.59
CA ASN A 61 16.15 2.16 -3.77
C ASN A 61 17.02 1.81 -2.55
N LYS A 62 17.74 0.69 -2.59
CA LYS A 62 18.49 0.14 -1.44
C LYS A 62 19.36 1.15 -0.70
N LYS A 63 20.03 2.07 -1.41
CA LYS A 63 20.88 3.09 -0.79
C LYS A 63 20.07 4.06 0.09
N LEU A 64 18.94 4.56 -0.43
CA LEU A 64 18.02 5.43 0.29
C LEU A 64 17.42 4.71 1.49
N VAL A 65 16.88 3.50 1.28
CA VAL A 65 16.29 2.67 2.33
C VAL A 65 17.29 2.41 3.46
N THR A 66 18.52 2.04 3.13
CA THR A 66 19.59 1.80 4.12
C THR A 66 19.89 3.05 4.94
N LYS A 67 19.87 4.25 4.32
CA LYS A 67 20.11 5.51 5.02
C LYS A 67 18.96 5.84 5.98
N ILE A 68 17.72 5.63 5.56
CA ILE A 68 16.52 5.80 6.40
C ILE A 68 16.58 4.86 7.60
N ILE A 69 16.87 3.57 7.40
CA ILE A 69 16.96 2.56 8.49
C ILE A 69 18.02 2.97 9.53
N LYS A 70 19.19 3.44 9.08
CA LYS A 70 20.24 3.95 9.98
C LYS A 70 19.78 5.16 10.80
N GLN A 71 19.00 6.07 10.22
CA GLN A 71 18.43 7.21 10.95
C GLN A 71 17.42 6.78 12.03
N MET A 72 16.79 5.61 11.87
CA MET A 72 15.90 5.01 12.87
C MET A 72 16.63 4.29 14.00
N GLY A 73 17.96 4.12 13.92
CA GLY A 73 18.76 3.42 14.93
C GLY A 73 18.78 1.89 14.78
N LEU A 74 18.52 1.38 13.57
CA LEU A 74 18.56 -0.04 13.22
C LEU A 74 19.76 -0.38 12.32
#